data_AF-A0A7Z9PSK7-F1
#
_entry.id   AF-A0A7Z9PSK7-F1
#
_cell.length_a   1.000
_cell.length_b   1.000
_cell.length_c   1.000
_cell.angle_alpha   90.00
_cell.angle_beta   90.00
_cell.angle_gamma   90.00
#
_symmetry.space_group_name_H-M   'P 1'
#
loop_
_entity.id
_entity.type
_entity.pdbx_description
1 polymer ?
#
loop_
_entity_poly.entity_id
_entity_poly.type
_entity_poly.pdbx_seq_one_letter_code
_entity_poly.pdbx_strand_id
1 'polypeptide(L)' 'MLHLAEVADVLRLSQHRVYEIVRLGQLPSVRIGRQVRIERQAFHDWVADGGTAPVTQAS' A
#
# COMPACT_ATOMS: atom_id res chain seq x y z
N MET A 1 -11.35 5.59 4.59
CA MET A 1 -9.88 5.46 4.51
C MET A 1 -9.43 4.34 5.42
N LEU A 2 -8.37 3.63 5.03
CA LEU A 2 -7.76 2.51 5.74
C LEU A 2 -6.44 2.94 6.39
N HIS A 3 -6.09 2.30 7.50
CA HIS A 3 -4.79 2.39 8.17
C HIS A 3 -3.87 1.26 7.68
N LEU A 4 -2.56 1.38 7.94
CA LEU A 4 -1.59 0.33 7.61
C LEU A 4 -1.93 -1.03 8.24
N ALA A 5 -2.47 -1.03 9.46
CA ALA A 5 -2.89 -2.26 10.15
C ALA A 5 -4.06 -2.96 9.44
N GLU A 6 -5.10 -2.22 9.05
CA GLU A 6 -6.24 -2.80 8.32
C GLU A 6 -5.82 -3.35 6.96
N VAL A 7 -4.93 -2.65 6.25
CA VAL A 7 -4.39 -3.15 4.98
C VAL A 7 -3.54 -4.40 5.19
N ALA A 8 -2.73 -4.44 6.25
CA ALA A 8 -1.93 -5.61 6.61
C ALA A 8 -2.81 -6.84 6.86
N ASP A 9 -3.91 -6.67 7.58
CA ASP A 9 -4.86 -7.74 7.85
C ASP A 9 -5.52 -8.25 6.56
N VAL A 10 -5.93 -7.34 5.66
CA VAL A 10 -6.54 -7.71 4.38
C VAL A 10 -5.56 -8.44 3.46
N LEU A 11 -4.33 -7.93 3.35
CA LEU A 11 -3.30 -8.52 2.48
C LEU A 11 -2.62 -9.76 3.10
N ARG A 12 -2.90 -10.08 4.36
CA ARG A 12 -2.20 -11.12 5.14
C ARG A 12 -0.68 -10.88 5.19
N LEU A 13 -0.28 -9.61 5.31
CA LEU A 13 1.11 -9.18 5.39
C LEU A 13 1.42 -8.63 6.79
N SER A 14 2.70 -8.54 7.14
CA SER A 14 3.09 -7.78 8.33
C SER A 14 2.90 -6.28 8.09
N GLN A 15 2.57 -5.52 9.15
CA GLN A 15 2.50 -4.05 9.06
C GLN A 15 3.79 -3.43 8.53
N HIS A 16 4.94 -4.02 8.88
CA HIS A 16 6.24 -3.60 8.35
C HIS A 16 6.31 -3.76 6.82
N ARG A 17 5.84 -4.89 6.27
CA ARG A 17 5.83 -5.09 4.81
C ARG A 17 4.91 -4.12 4.11
N VAL A 18 3.72 -3.86 4.65
CA VAL A 18 2.80 -2.85 4.08
C VAL A 18 3.41 -1.46 4.14
N TYR A 19 4.06 -1.11 5.26
CA TYR A 19 4.79 0.15 5.39
C TYR A 19 5.88 0.30 4.34
N GLU A 20 6.68 -0.74 4.10
CA GLU A 20 7.73 -0.71 3.06
C GLU A 20 7.13 -0.56 1.65
N ILE A 21 6.04 -1.25 1.32
CA ILE A 21 5.35 -1.10 0.02
C ILE A 21 4.86 0.35 -0.15
N VAL A 22 4.26 0.94 0.89
CA VAL A 22 3.86 2.36 0.88
C VAL A 22 5.07 3.28 0.69
N ARG A 23 6.15 3.04 1.43
CA ARG A 23 7.39 3.83 1.36
C ARG A 23 8.03 3.75 -0.02
N LEU A 24 7.94 2.61 -0.69
CA LEU A 24 8.39 2.39 -2.06
C LEU A 24 7.44 2.98 -3.11
N GLY A 25 6.31 3.56 -2.71
CA GLY A 25 5.30 4.10 -3.63
C GLY A 25 4.53 3.03 -4.40
N GLN A 26 4.60 1.77 -3.96
CA GLN A 26 3.96 0.63 -4.62
C GLN A 26 2.50 0.46 -4.23
N LEU A 27 2.04 1.11 -3.16
CA LEU A 27 0.64 1.12 -2.73
C LEU A 27 0.12 2.57 -2.71
N PRO A 28 -1.05 2.87 -3.32
CA PRO A 28 -1.61 4.21 -3.30
C PRO A 28 -1.89 4.65 -1.86
N SER A 29 -1.32 5.78 -1.47
CA SER A 29 -1.46 6.30 -0.11
C SER A 29 -1.40 7.82 -0.08
N VAL A 30 -2.02 8.39 0.95
CA VAL A 30 -2.04 9.82 1.26
C VAL A 30 -1.45 10.03 2.65
N ARG A 31 -0.58 11.03 2.79
CA ARG A 31 -0.02 11.41 4.09
C ARG A 31 -0.83 12.55 4.70
N ILE A 32 -1.41 12.31 5.87
CA ILE A 32 -2.13 13.32 6.64
C ILE A 32 -1.36 13.56 7.93
N GLY A 33 -0.52 14.60 7.93
CA GLY A 33 0.45 14.83 9.00
C GLY A 33 1.40 13.64 9.16
N ARG A 34 1.36 13.00 10.33
CA ARG A 34 2.19 11.81 10.64
C ARG A 34 1.52 10.48 10.27
N GLN A 35 0.26 10.49 9.83
CA GLN A 35 -0.49 9.28 9.51
C GLN A 35 -0.42 8.98 8.01
N VAL A 36 -0.24 7.70 7.70
CA VAL A 36 -0.47 7.16 6.36
C VAL A 36 -1.93 6.70 6.29
N ARG A 37 -2.63 7.11 5.24
CA ARG A 37 -3.98 6.69 4.91
C ARG A 37 -4.00 6.09 3.52
N ILE A 38 -4.79 5.02 3.38
CA ILE A 38 -5.05 4.40 2.09
C ILE A 38 -6.52 4.65 1.77
N GLU A 39 -6.80 5.21 0.59
CA GLU A 39 -8.18 5.38 0.15
C GLU A 39 -8.75 3.99 -0.18
N ARG A 40 -9.99 3.71 0.24
CA ARG A 40 -10.55 2.36 0.20
C ARG A 40 -10.75 1.92 -1.26
N GLN A 41 -11.31 2.77 -2.11
CA GLN A 41 -11.53 2.46 -3.51
C GLN A 41 -10.20 2.24 -4.24
N ALA A 42 -9.24 3.15 -4.09
CA ALA A 42 -7.91 3.04 -4.67
C ALA A 42 -7.18 1.76 -4.24
N PHE A 43 -7.36 1.31 -3.00
CA PHE A 43 -6.83 0.01 -2.56
C PHE A 43 -7.50 -1.16 -3.27
N HIS A 44 -8.83 -1.15 -3.38
CA HIS A 44 -9.55 -2.21 -4.08
C HIS A 44 -9.20 -2.25 -5.57
N ASP A 45 -9.12 -1.09 -6.22
CA ASP A 45 -8.70 -0.98 -7.62
C ASP A 45 -7.27 -1.50 -7.79
N TRP A 46 -6.34 -1.09 -6.91
CA TRP A 46 -4.96 -1.59 -6.92
C TRP A 46 -4.86 -3.11 -6.77
N VAL A 47 -5.68 -3.72 -5.89
CA VAL A 47 -5.74 -5.19 -5.76
C VAL A 47 -6.33 -5.83 -7.02
N ALA A 48 -7.38 -5.25 -7.59
CA ALA A 48 -8.03 -5.75 -8.81
C ALA A 48 -7.09 -5.71 -10.03
N ASP A 49 -6.23 -4.70 -10.11
CA ASP A 49 -5.20 -4.55 -11.15
C ASP A 49 -3.99 -5.49 -10.95
N GLY A 50 -3.98 -6.32 -9.90
CA GLY A 50 -2.90 -7.27 -9.60
C GLY A 50 -1.74 -6.68 -8.79
N GLY A 51 -1.90 -5.46 -8.28
CA GLY A 51 -0.90 -4.73 -7.53
C GLY A 51 0.24 -4.17 -8.38
N THR A 52 1.21 -3.54 -7.72
CA THR A 52 2.37 -2.94 -8.39
C THR A 52 3.54 -3.92 -8.35
N ALA A 53 3.96 -4.41 -9.52
CA ALA A 53 5.22 -5.13 -9.64
C ALA A 53 6.39 -4.21 -9.21
N PRO A 54 7.42 -4.73 -8.53
CA PRO A 54 8.62 -3.95 -8.30
C PRO A 54 9.17 -3.53 -9.66
N VAL A 55 9.35 -2.21 -9.86
CA VAL A 55 10.13 -1.71 -11.00
C VAL A 55 11.53 -2.28 -10.83
N THR A 56 11.82 -3.37 -11.54
CA THR A 56 13.19 -3.82 -11.73
C THR A 56 13.89 -2.71 -12.48
N GLN A 57 14.67 -1.90 -11.77
CA GLN A 57 15.69 -1.05 -12.40
C GLN A 57 16.73 -2.00 -13.00
N ALA A 58 16.48 -2.44 -14.22
CA ALA A 58 17.52 -2.98 -15.08
C ALA A 58 18.09 -1.79 -15.86
N SER A 59 19.39 -1.55 -15.61
CA SER A 59 20.26 -0.64 -16.34
C SER A 59 20.37 -1.02 -17.82
#